data_AF-A0A4R4R1M8-F1
#
_entry.id   AF-A0A4R4R1M8-F1
#
_cell.length_a   1.000
_cell.length_b   1.000
_cell.length_c   1.000
_cell.angle_alpha   90.00
_cell.angle_beta   90.00
_cell.angle_gamma   90.00
#
_symmetry.space_group_name_H-M   'P 1'
#
loop_
_entity.id
_entity.type
_entity.pdbx_description
1 polymer ?
#
loop_
_entity_poly.entity_id
_entity_poly.type
_entity_poly.pdbx_seq_one_letter_code
_entity_poly.pdbx_strand_id
1 'polypeptide(L)' 'MSAEEPLFRVVRGTPTAEELAALVGVVVARSRPTVGSVPVTASAWARSARPASAHPVAGPGGWRASGLPR' A
#
# COMPACT_ATOMS: atom_id res chain seq x y z
N MET A 1 -1.82 -33.04 2.50
CA MET A 1 -1.27 -31.87 3.20
C MET A 1 -1.32 -30.71 2.23
N SER A 2 -2.40 -29.94 2.22
CA SER A 2 -2.41 -28.68 1.48
C SER A 2 -1.39 -27.78 2.17
N ALA A 3 -0.26 -27.52 1.53
CA ALA A 3 0.65 -26.51 2.00
C ALA A 3 -0.13 -25.19 2.01
N GLU A 4 -0.03 -24.45 3.12
CA GLU A 4 -0.53 -23.09 3.23
C GLU A 4 -0.12 -22.29 1.98
N GLU A 5 -1.02 -21.42 1.49
CA GLU A 5 -0.72 -20.63 0.31
C GLU A 5 0.53 -19.77 0.57
N PRO A 6 1.58 -19.86 -0.27
CA PRO A 6 2.87 -19.24 0.03
C PRO A 6 2.75 -17.72 0.05
N LEU A 7 3.29 -17.09 1.11
CA LEU A 7 3.27 -15.64 1.29
C LEU A 7 3.96 -14.87 0.16
N PHE A 8 4.98 -15.45 -0.47
CA PHE A 8 5.54 -14.98 -1.73
C PHE A 8 6.24 -16.13 -2.49
N ARG A 9 6.44 -15.96 -3.80
CA ARG A 9 7.06 -16.97 -4.68
C ARG A 9 8.05 -16.31 -5.65
N VAL A 10 9.21 -16.96 -5.83
CA VAL A 10 10.15 -16.63 -6.91
C VAL A 10 9.64 -17.27 -8.21
N VAL A 11 9.21 -16.45 -9.16
CA VAL A 11 8.66 -16.92 -10.45
C VAL A 11 9.76 -17.21 -11.47
N ARG A 12 10.89 -16.51 -11.39
CA ARG A 12 12.04 -16.64 -12.30
C ARG A 12 13.34 -16.34 -11.56
N GLY A 13 14.41 -17.03 -11.93
CA GLY A 13 15.75 -16.87 -11.36
C GLY A 13 16.01 -17.83 -10.20
N THR A 14 17.28 -17.95 -9.81
CA THR A 14 17.75 -18.79 -8.70
C THR A 14 18.57 -17.92 -7.76
N PRO A 15 17.91 -17.18 -6.83
CA PRO A 15 18.61 -16.29 -5.92
C PRO A 15 19.55 -17.09 -5.02
N THR A 16 20.65 -16.46 -4.61
CA THR A 16 21.50 -17.02 -3.56
C THR A 16 20.76 -17.04 -2.22
N ALA A 17 21.32 -17.77 -1.24
CA ALA A 17 20.76 -17.79 0.10
C ALA A 17 20.74 -16.38 0.73
N GLU A 18 21.78 -15.59 0.50
CA GLU A 18 21.92 -14.22 0.98
C GLU A 18 20.88 -13.29 0.36
N GLU A 19 20.65 -13.40 -0.95
CA GLU A 19 19.65 -12.60 -1.66
C GLU A 19 18.23 -12.93 -1.20
N LEU A 20 17.94 -14.22 -1.00
CA LEU A 20 16.66 -14.67 -0.48
C LEU A 20 16.44 -14.17 0.96
N ALA A 21 17.48 -14.24 1.81
CA ALA A 21 17.43 -13.72 3.16
C ALA A 21 17.21 -12.20 3.19
N ALA A 22 17.87 -11.45 2.30
CA ALA A 22 17.69 -10.01 2.16
C ALA A 22 16.24 -9.66 1.75
N LEU A 23 15.68 -10.35 0.75
CA LEU A 23 14.30 -10.17 0.32
C LEU A 23 13.30 -10.44 1.45
N VAL A 24 13.45 -11.56 2.16
CA VAL A 24 12.60 -11.90 3.31
C VAL A 24 12.71 -10.82 4.39
N GLY A 25 13.93 -10.38 4.70
CA GLY A 25 14.19 -9.33 5.70
C GLY A 25 13.45 -8.03 5.37
N VAL A 26 13.50 -7.58 4.11
CA VAL A 26 12.80 -6.37 3.65
C VAL A 26 11.28 -6.52 3.78
N VAL A 27 10.72 -7.65 3.32
CA VAL A 27 9.27 -7.90 3.40
C VAL A 27 8.79 -7.89 4.84
N VAL A 28 9.51 -8.58 5.73
CA VAL A 28 9.18 -8.61 7.17
C VAL A 28 9.29 -7.22 7.78
N ALA A 29 10.38 -6.48 7.50
CA ALA A 29 10.57 -5.14 8.03
C ALA A 29 9.48 -4.17 7.58
N ARG A 30 9.04 -4.24 6.32
CA ARG A 30 7.99 -3.38 5.77
C ARG A 30 6.58 -3.75 6.24
N SER A 31 6.35 -5.04 6.52
CA SER A 31 5.04 -5.53 6.98
C SER A 31 4.78 -5.28 8.46
N ARG A 32 5.80 -4.88 9.23
CA ARG A 32 5.63 -4.55 10.66
C ARG A 32 4.69 -3.35 10.79
N PRO A 33 3.59 -3.47 11.56
CA PRO A 33 2.73 -2.34 11.85
C PRO A 33 3.54 -1.28 12.60
N THR A 34 3.62 -0.08 12.03
CA THR A 34 4.28 1.05 12.68
C THR A 34 3.37 1.56 13.79
N VAL A 35 3.81 1.50 15.05
CA VAL A 35 3.09 2.11 16.17
C VAL A 35 3.05 3.62 15.93
N GLY A 36 1.85 4.16 15.66
CA GLY A 36 1.64 5.62 15.54
C GLY A 36 2.01 6.24 14.20
N SER A 37 1.72 5.59 13.06
CA SER A 37 1.70 6.35 11.79
C SER A 37 0.53 7.33 11.81
N VAL A 38 0.82 8.62 11.77
CA VAL A 38 -0.18 9.63 11.38
C VAL A 38 -0.73 9.22 10.01
N PRO A 39 -2.05 9.24 9.78
CA PRO A 39 -2.60 8.94 8.47
C PRO A 39 -1.99 9.90 7.45
N VAL A 40 -1.17 9.37 6.55
CA VAL A 40 -0.62 10.15 5.44
C VAL A 40 -1.77 10.51 4.54
N THR A 41 -1.95 11.80 4.27
CA THR A 41 -2.99 12.27 3.37
C THR A 41 -2.73 11.67 1.99
N ALA A 42 -3.65 10.83 1.52
CA ALA A 42 -3.51 10.21 0.20
C ALA A 42 -3.43 11.31 -0.87
N SER A 43 -2.47 11.16 -1.79
CA SER A 43 -2.32 12.08 -2.92
C SER A 43 -3.61 12.14 -3.75
N ALA A 44 -3.81 13.24 -4.47
CA ALA A 44 -4.97 13.37 -5.34
C ALA A 44 -5.05 12.23 -6.38
N TRP A 45 -3.88 11.84 -6.92
CA TRP A 45 -3.75 10.72 -7.86
C TRP A 45 -4.12 9.36 -7.25
N ALA A 46 -3.68 9.07 -6.01
CA ALA A 46 -4.05 7.83 -5.35
C ALA A 46 -5.55 7.78 -4.98
N ARG A 47 -6.19 8.93 -4.77
CA ARG A 47 -7.62 9.03 -4.45
C ARG A 47 -8.53 8.86 -5.65
N SER A 48 -8.11 9.27 -6.85
CA SER A 48 -8.95 9.16 -8.06
C SER A 48 -9.23 7.70 -8.46
N ALA A 49 -8.38 6.76 -8.06
CA ALA A 49 -8.61 5.33 -8.29
C ALA A 49 -9.69 4.71 -7.36
N ARG A 50 -10.20 5.45 -6.37
CA ARG A 50 -11.21 4.95 -5.43
C ARG A 50 -12.62 5.38 -5.88
N PRO A 51 -13.66 4.58 -5.57
CA PRO A 51 -15.04 5.00 -5.80
C PRO A 51 -15.30 6.34 -5.12
N ALA A 52 -15.89 7.28 -5.86
CA ALA A 52 -16.26 8.57 -5.29
C ALA A 52 -17.24 8.36 -4.12
N SER A 53 -16.96 8.98 -2.97
CA SER A 53 -17.94 8.99 -1.88
C SER A 53 -19.19 9.75 -2.33
N ALA A 54 -20.37 9.24 -1.99
CA ALA A 54 -21.64 9.86 -2.34
C ALA A 54 -21.78 11.28 -1.78
N HIS A 55 -21.09 11.58 -0.68
CA HIS A 55 -21.11 12.88 -0.02
C HIS A 55 -19.72 13.50 0.06
N PRO A 56 -19.56 14.79 -0.29
CA PRO A 56 -18.35 15.53 -0.02
C PRO A 56 -18.19 15.73 1.49
N VAL A 57 -16.99 15.48 2.00
CA VAL A 57 -16.64 15.69 3.41
C VAL A 57 -16.09 17.11 3.57
N ALA A 58 -16.59 17.85 4.56
CA ALA A 58 -16.06 19.16 4.89
C ALA A 58 -14.65 19.04 5.46
N GLY A 59 -13.70 19.82 4.95
CA GLY A 59 -12.33 19.82 5.42
C GLY A 59 -11.43 20.80 4.68
N PRO A 60 -10.21 21.05 5.19
CA PRO A 60 -9.24 21.92 4.54
C PRO A 60 -9.00 21.51 3.09
N GLY A 61 -9.18 22.44 2.16
CA GLY A 61 -9.03 22.21 0.72
C GLY A 61 -10.22 21.50 0.03
N GLY A 62 -11.29 21.14 0.75
CA GLY A 62 -12.45 20.44 0.19
C GLY A 62 -13.15 21.21 -0.94
N TRP A 63 -13.31 22.53 -0.78
CA TRP A 63 -13.88 23.42 -1.81
C TRP A 63 -12.99 23.56 -3.05
N ARG A 64 -11.67 23.45 -2.91
CA ARG A 64 -10.75 23.46 -4.06
C ARG A 64 -10.81 22.13 -4.82
N ALA A 65 -10.95 21.03 -4.08
CA ALA A 65 -11.06 19.69 -4.66
C ALA A 65 -12.37 19.45 -5.40
N SER A 66 -13.48 20.14 -5.05
CA SER A 66 -14.76 19.96 -5.73
C SER A 66 -14.77 20.44 -7.19
N GLY A 67 -13.84 21.29 -7.58
CA GLY A 67 -13.67 21.77 -8.96
C GLY A 67 -12.74 20.93 -9.83
N LEU A 68 -12.13 19.86 -9.28
CA LEU A 68 -11.23 18.99 -10.03
C LEU A 68 -12.00 17.80 -10.65
N PRO A 69 -11.58 17.29 -11.82
CA PRO A 69 -12.13 16.07 -12.40
C PRO A 69 -12.00 14.87 -11.44
N ARG A 70 -13.02 14.02 -11.37
CA ARG A 70 -13.03 12.79 -10.55
C ARG A 70 -12.55 11.59 -11.34
#